data_AF-A0A4Y2SS26-F1
#
_entry.id   AF-A0A4Y2SS26-F1
#
_cell.length_a   1.000
_cell.length_b   1.000
_cell.length_c   1.000
_cell.angle_alpha   90.00
_cell.angle_beta   90.00
_cell.angle_gamma   90.00
#
_symmetry.space_group_name_H-M   'P 1'
#
loop_
_entity.id
_entity.type
_entity.pdbx_description
1 polymer ?
#
loop_
_entity_poly.entity_id
_entity_poly.type
_entity_poly.pdbx_seq_one_letter_code
_entity_poly.pdbx_strand_id
1 'polypeptide(L)'
;MDSKIVKPFMPSFFHIALIKVAVPLFNDFDIITLNMVFTEIQHGNSTASNDGSQENGDVNYYRAKAHLLWILGHLRKRVLEVVTGMNQEVRKWKQDHDYIFKTWVKECTFYWKPDGTIDTIKTAEKLVLNKNINIRKRFELAC
;
A
#
# COMPACT_ATOMS: atom_id res chain seq x y z
N MET A 1 -28.17 -26.97 10.90
CA MET A 1 -27.24 -26.12 10.12
C MET A 1 -27.38 -24.71 10.67
N ASP A 2 -26.49 -24.33 11.58
CA ASP A 2 -26.55 -23.01 12.23
C ASP A 2 -26.18 -21.93 11.22
N SER A 3 -27.19 -21.13 10.84
CA SER A 3 -27.00 -19.94 10.05
C SER A 3 -26.32 -18.89 10.95
N LYS A 4 -24.98 -18.93 11.02
CA LYS A 4 -24.20 -17.84 11.61
C LYS A 4 -24.45 -16.60 10.76
N ILE A 5 -25.26 -15.68 11.27
CA ILE A 5 -25.45 -14.35 10.70
C ILE A 5 -24.09 -13.65 10.77
N VAL A 6 -23.33 -13.71 9.66
CA VAL A 6 -22.12 -12.93 9.49
C VAL A 6 -22.57 -11.49 9.31
N LYS A 7 -22.53 -10.70 10.37
CA LYS A 7 -22.72 -9.25 10.25
C LYS A 7 -21.60 -8.70 9.36
N PRO A 8 -21.91 -8.01 8.25
CA PRO A 8 -20.88 -7.39 7.45
C PRO A 8 -20.08 -6.43 8.33
N PHE A 9 -18.76 -6.53 8.30
CA PHE A 9 -17.91 -5.53 8.93
C PHE A 9 -18.12 -4.21 8.22
N MET A 10 -18.67 -3.22 8.92
CA MET A 10 -18.88 -1.88 8.39
C MET A 10 -17.84 -0.95 9.03
N PRO A 11 -16.78 -0.57 8.31
CA PRO A 11 -15.78 0.35 8.85
C PRO A 11 -16.41 1.70 9.17
N SER A 12 -15.87 2.38 10.18
CA SER A 12 -16.31 3.74 10.50
C SER A 12 -16.00 4.72 9.37
N PHE A 13 -16.76 5.80 9.25
CA PHE A 13 -16.46 6.86 8.27
C PHE A 13 -15.04 7.40 8.43
N PHE A 14 -14.57 7.50 9.67
CA PHE A 14 -13.21 7.91 9.97
C PHE A 14 -12.17 6.93 9.41
N HIS A 15 -12.38 5.62 9.57
CA HIS A 15 -11.52 4.59 8.99
C HIS A 15 -11.51 4.67 7.46
N ILE A 16 -12.69 4.76 6.84
CA ILE A 16 -12.80 4.90 5.38
C ILE A 16 -12.06 6.15 4.88
N ALA A 17 -12.14 7.26 5.60
CA ALA A 17 -11.41 8.49 5.27
C ALA A 17 -9.89 8.29 5.38
N LEU A 18 -9.41 7.60 6.42
CA LEU A 18 -7.99 7.25 6.54
C LEU A 18 -7.53 6.36 5.37
N ILE A 19 -8.30 5.33 5.00
CA ILE A 19 -7.99 4.49 3.83
C ILE A 19 -7.88 5.34 2.56
N LYS A 20 -8.84 6.24 2.31
CA LYS A 20 -8.83 7.10 1.12
C LYS A 20 -7.60 8.00 1.03
N VAL A 21 -7.10 8.49 2.16
CA VAL A 21 -5.86 9.30 2.22
C VAL A 21 -4.61 8.42 2.10
N ALA A 22 -4.64 7.21 2.65
CA ALA A 22 -3.52 6.27 2.62
C ALA A 22 -3.28 5.65 1.23
N VAL A 23 -4.33 5.39 0.44
CA VAL A 23 -4.22 4.72 -0.86
C VAL A 23 -3.27 5.43 -1.84
N PRO A 24 -3.36 6.75 -2.06
CA PRO A 24 -2.38 7.45 -2.90
C PRO A 24 -0.96 7.37 -2.35
N LEU A 25 -0.77 7.49 -1.02
CA LEU A 25 0.55 7.38 -0.41
C LEU A 25 1.16 6.00 -0.62
N PHE A 26 0.36 4.95 -0.46
CA PHE A 26 0.78 3.56 -0.68
C PHE A 26 1.18 3.31 -2.14
N ASN A 27 0.43 3.88 -3.10
CA ASN A 27 0.69 3.66 -4.53
C ASN A 27 1.89 4.47 -5.03
N ASP A 28 2.08 5.68 -4.52
CA ASP A 28 3.07 6.63 -5.06
C ASP A 28 4.45 6.51 -4.38
N PHE A 29 4.51 5.98 -3.15
CA PHE A 29 5.73 5.97 -2.34
C PHE A 29 5.99 4.61 -1.69
N ASP A 30 7.26 4.24 -1.59
CA ASP A 30 7.66 3.10 -0.78
C ASP A 30 7.54 3.43 0.72
N ILE A 31 7.25 2.40 1.52
CA ILE A 31 7.05 2.54 2.96
C ILE A 31 8.30 3.01 3.70
N ILE A 32 9.50 2.73 3.18
CA ILE A 32 10.77 3.12 3.81
C ILE A 32 10.91 4.65 3.72
N THR A 33 10.72 5.22 2.53
CA THR A 33 10.73 6.66 2.29
C THR A 33 9.70 7.38 3.16
N LEU A 34 8.46 6.86 3.23
CA LEU A 34 7.42 7.47 4.07
C LEU A 34 7.77 7.48 5.56
N ASN A 35 8.33 6.39 6.09
CA ASN A 35 8.75 6.30 7.49
C ASN A 35 9.92 7.22 7.81
N MET A 36 10.91 7.30 6.91
CA MET A 36 12.05 8.20 7.05
C MET A 36 11.60 9.66 7.12
N VAL A 37 10.80 10.10 6.14
CA VAL A 37 10.24 11.46 6.08
C VAL A 37 9.39 11.78 7.32
N PHE A 38 8.53 10.85 7.75
CA PHE A 38 7.70 11.05 8.92
C PHE A 38 8.53 11.24 10.20
N THR A 39 9.58 10.44 10.36
CA THR A 39 10.49 10.52 11.50
C THR A 39 11.14 11.89 11.55
N GLU A 40 11.60 12.41 10.41
CA GLU A 40 12.17 13.76 10.33
C GLU A 40 11.15 14.86 10.69
N ILE A 41 9.92 14.77 10.16
CA ILE A 41 8.85 15.72 10.49
C ILE A 41 8.55 15.74 11.99
N GLN A 42 8.56 14.58 12.66
CA GLN A 42 8.29 14.49 14.10
C GLN A 42 9.43 15.06 14.96
N HIS A 43 10.67 14.83 14.58
CA HIS A 43 11.84 15.25 15.37
C HIS A 43 12.28 16.69 15.08
N GLY A 44 11.68 17.37 14.10
CA GLY A 44 11.91 18.78 13.83
C GLY A 44 13.26 19.13 13.18
N ASN A 45 14.14 18.14 12.97
CA ASN A 45 15.30 18.09 12.06
C ASN A 45 16.21 16.93 12.50
N SER A 46 16.71 16.12 11.56
CA SER A 46 17.94 15.35 11.79
C SER A 46 18.71 15.21 10.49
N THR A 47 19.72 16.07 10.34
CA THR A 47 20.97 15.92 9.55
C THR A 47 20.87 15.34 8.15
N ALA A 48 21.26 16.17 7.17
CA ALA A 48 21.75 15.74 5.86
C ALA A 48 22.61 14.47 6.00
N SER A 49 22.06 13.35 5.52
CA SER A 49 22.83 12.18 5.16
C SER A 49 23.68 12.59 3.96
N ASN A 50 24.88 13.08 4.26
CA ASN A 50 25.93 13.36 3.30
C ASN A 50 26.44 12.02 2.76
N ASP A 51 25.68 11.38 1.90
CA ASP A 51 26.18 10.30 1.06
C ASP A 51 25.78 10.62 -0.39
N GLY A 52 26.79 10.94 -1.18
CA GLY A 52 26.69 11.51 -2.53
C GLY A 52 26.20 10.50 -3.54
N SER A 53 24.97 10.00 -3.38
CA SER A 53 24.31 9.19 -4.38
C SER A 53 22.83 9.57 -4.51
N GLN A 54 22.41 9.76 -5.77
CA GLN A 54 21.01 9.75 -6.26
C GLN A 54 20.23 11.07 -6.29
N GLU A 55 20.37 11.81 -7.41
CA GLU A 55 19.42 12.83 -7.87
C GLU A 55 17.93 12.36 -7.86
N ASN A 56 17.67 11.06 -7.88
CA ASN A 56 16.31 10.49 -7.87
C ASN A 56 15.77 10.19 -6.45
N GLY A 57 16.65 9.98 -5.47
CA GLY A 57 16.26 9.75 -4.07
C GLY A 57 15.67 11.01 -3.46
N ASP A 58 16.26 12.16 -3.81
CA ASP A 58 15.84 13.47 -3.37
C ASP A 58 14.42 13.83 -3.86
N VAL A 59 14.10 13.62 -5.14
CA VAL A 59 12.79 14.01 -5.70
C VAL A 59 11.63 13.25 -5.05
N ASN A 60 11.75 11.92 -4.92
CA ASN A 60 10.73 11.10 -4.28
C ASN A 60 10.59 11.44 -2.79
N TYR A 61 11.72 11.68 -2.11
CA TYR A 61 11.74 12.12 -0.72
C TYR A 61 10.99 13.45 -0.53
N TYR A 62 11.31 14.49 -1.31
CA TYR A 62 10.66 15.80 -1.19
C TYR A 62 9.18 15.73 -1.55
N ARG A 63 8.81 14.92 -2.54
CA ARG A 63 7.40 14.69 -2.90
C ARG A 63 6.67 13.99 -1.76
N ALA A 64 7.22 12.93 -1.17
CA ALA A 64 6.65 12.26 -0.01
C ALA A 64 6.49 13.21 1.18
N LYS A 65 7.50 14.06 1.44
CA LYS A 65 7.46 15.11 2.47
C LYS A 65 6.34 16.11 2.25
N ALA A 66 6.18 16.61 1.03
CA ALA A 66 5.08 17.49 0.70
C ALA A 66 3.73 16.81 1.01
N HIS A 67 3.50 15.60 0.50
CA HIS A 67 2.26 14.86 0.74
C HIS A 67 1.98 14.61 2.23
N LEU A 68 2.99 14.25 3.03
CA LEU A 68 2.82 14.07 4.47
C LEU A 68 2.54 15.39 5.20
N LEU A 69 3.11 16.50 4.76
CA LEU A 69 2.85 17.83 5.35
C LEU A 69 1.43 18.32 5.08
N TRP A 70 0.83 17.98 3.93
CA TRP A 70 -0.58 18.24 3.61
C TRP A 70 -1.56 17.56 4.58
N ILE A 71 -1.16 16.46 5.20
CA ILE A 71 -1.97 15.77 6.21
C ILE A 71 -1.83 16.49 7.55
N LEU A 72 -2.95 16.70 8.24
CA LEU A 72 -2.96 17.28 9.58
C LEU A 72 -2.05 16.49 10.52
N GLY A 73 -1.21 17.20 11.28
CA GLY A 73 -0.13 16.58 12.07
C GLY A 73 -0.58 15.43 12.98
N HIS A 74 -1.73 15.58 13.65
CA HIS A 74 -2.29 14.56 14.54
C HIS A 74 -2.85 13.32 13.81
N LEU A 75 -3.08 13.41 12.48
CA LEU A 75 -3.54 12.30 11.64
C LEU A 75 -2.41 11.56 10.92
N ARG A 76 -1.24 12.19 10.73
CA ARG A 76 -0.10 11.60 9.98
C ARG A 76 0.26 10.19 10.46
N LYS A 77 0.38 10.02 11.78
CA LYS A 77 0.67 8.70 12.39
C LYS A 77 -0.38 7.65 12.01
N ARG A 78 -1.66 7.99 12.14
CA ARG A 78 -2.78 7.07 11.83
C ARG A 78 -2.83 6.70 10.35
N VAL A 79 -2.56 7.67 9.48
CA VAL A 79 -2.46 7.41 8.03
C VAL A 79 -1.30 6.45 7.73
N LEU A 80 -0.14 6.64 8.36
CA LEU A 80 1.01 5.74 8.16
C LEU A 80 0.81 4.35 8.74
N GLU A 81 0.10 4.21 9.86
CA GLU A 81 -0.32 2.92 10.40
C GLU A 81 -1.19 2.16 9.37
N VAL A 82 -2.10 2.86 8.69
CA VAL A 82 -2.90 2.30 7.59
C VAL A 82 -2.03 1.88 6.41
N VAL A 83 -1.12 2.75 5.93
CA VAL A 83 -0.20 2.41 4.81
C VAL A 83 0.68 1.20 5.17
N THR A 84 1.08 1.09 6.43
CA THR A 84 1.84 -0.06 6.94
C THR A 84 1.01 -1.34 6.90
N GLY A 85 -0.25 -1.28 7.35
CA GLY A 85 -1.19 -2.39 7.25
C GLY A 85 -1.43 -2.83 5.80
N MET A 86 -1.59 -1.89 4.88
CA MET A 86 -1.72 -2.17 3.44
C MET A 86 -0.48 -2.88 2.88
N ASN A 87 0.72 -2.46 3.27
CA ASN A 87 1.96 -3.16 2.89
C ASN A 87 2.01 -4.60 3.42
N GLN A 88 1.53 -4.83 4.64
CA GLN A 88 1.45 -6.17 5.23
C GLN A 88 0.44 -7.04 4.48
N GLU A 89 -0.74 -6.52 4.15
CA GLU A 89 -1.76 -7.22 3.36
C GLU A 89 -1.24 -7.61 1.98
N VAL A 90 -0.54 -6.70 1.29
CA VAL A 90 0.10 -7.01 -0.01
C VAL A 90 1.19 -8.05 0.13
N ARG A 91 2.02 -7.96 1.18
CA ARG A 91 3.07 -8.96 1.44
C ARG A 91 2.45 -10.34 1.68
N LYS A 92 1.40 -10.42 2.50
CA LYS A 92 0.69 -11.66 2.78
C LYS A 92 0.08 -12.24 1.51
N TRP A 93 -0.65 -11.42 0.74
CA TRP A 93 -1.26 -11.87 -0.49
C TRP A 93 -0.22 -12.37 -1.51
N LYS A 94 0.93 -11.70 -1.62
CA LYS A 94 2.06 -12.18 -2.46
C LYS A 94 2.64 -13.51 -1.96
N GLN A 95 2.74 -13.71 -0.65
CA GLN A 95 3.20 -14.97 -0.07
C GLN A 95 2.22 -16.12 -0.35
N ASP A 96 0.92 -15.87 -0.20
CA ASP A 96 -0.13 -16.85 -0.48
C ASP A 96 -0.14 -17.26 -1.97
N HIS A 97 0.36 -16.38 -2.85
CA HIS A 97 0.44 -16.59 -4.31
C HIS A 97 1.89 -16.64 -4.81
N ASP A 98 2.85 -17.04 -3.98
CA ASP A 98 4.29 -16.93 -4.29
C ASP A 98 4.67 -17.62 -5.61
N TYR A 99 4.02 -18.73 -5.97
CA TYR A 99 4.24 -19.41 -7.25
C TYR A 99 3.93 -18.52 -8.49
N ILE A 100 2.98 -17.59 -8.37
CA ILE A 100 2.64 -16.59 -9.39
C ILE A 100 3.71 -15.50 -9.39
N PHE A 101 4.08 -14.99 -8.22
CA PHE A 101 4.92 -13.79 -8.04
C PHE A 101 6.43 -14.03 -7.95
N LYS A 102 6.89 -15.28 -7.83
CA LYS A 102 8.32 -15.65 -7.76
C LYS A 102 9.19 -15.04 -8.85
N THR A 103 8.61 -14.80 -10.02
CA THR A 103 9.30 -14.23 -11.20
C THR A 103 8.87 -12.80 -11.51
N TRP A 104 7.96 -12.20 -10.74
CA TRP A 104 7.31 -10.94 -11.08
C TRP A 104 7.10 -10.06 -9.84
N VAL A 105 7.79 -8.91 -9.79
CA VAL A 105 7.73 -8.05 -8.58
C VAL A 105 7.43 -6.56 -8.86
N LYS A 106 7.43 -6.06 -10.09
CA LYS A 106 7.41 -4.59 -10.27
C LYS A 106 6.06 -3.89 -10.49
N GLU A 107 5.00 -4.53 -10.97
CA GLU A 107 3.82 -3.78 -11.46
C GLU A 107 2.46 -4.44 -11.14
N CYS A 108 2.25 -4.87 -9.90
CA CYS A 108 0.92 -5.32 -9.47
C CYS A 108 0.10 -4.11 -9.00
N THR A 109 -0.97 -3.77 -9.72
CA THR A 109 -1.96 -2.81 -9.21
C THR A 109 -2.92 -3.53 -8.28
N PHE A 110 -2.92 -3.15 -7.01
CA PHE A 110 -3.87 -3.65 -6.01
C PHE A 110 -5.10 -2.75 -5.93
N TYR A 111 -6.28 -3.36 -5.81
CA TYR A 111 -7.53 -2.65 -5.53
C TYR A 111 -7.89 -2.81 -4.07
N TRP A 112 -8.47 -1.77 -3.48
CA TRP A 112 -8.70 -1.68 -2.04
C TRP A 112 -10.19 -1.57 -1.73
N LYS A 113 -10.62 -2.33 -0.72
CA LYS A 113 -11.95 -2.19 -0.12
C LYS A 113 -11.98 -1.02 0.88
N PRO A 114 -13.16 -0.50 1.23
CA PRO A 114 -13.28 0.57 2.23
C PRO A 114 -12.76 0.22 3.63
N ASP A 115 -12.60 -1.06 3.94
CA ASP A 115 -12.01 -1.54 5.19
C ASP A 115 -10.47 -1.58 5.17
N GLY A 116 -9.84 -1.30 4.03
CA GLY A 116 -8.39 -1.32 3.87
C GLY A 116 -7.83 -2.68 3.45
N THR A 117 -8.67 -3.70 3.24
CA THR A 117 -8.24 -5.00 2.71
C THR A 117 -8.19 -4.99 1.18
N ILE A 118 -7.45 -5.93 0.60
CA ILE A 118 -7.37 -6.08 -0.85
C ILE A 118 -8.74 -6.55 -1.38
N ASP A 119 -9.24 -5.89 -2.41
CA ASP A 119 -10.31 -6.40 -3.24
C ASP A 119 -9.74 -7.50 -4.13
N THR A 120 -9.74 -8.73 -3.60
CA THR A 120 -9.12 -9.89 -4.24
C THR A 120 -9.75 -10.20 -5.60
N ILE A 121 -11.06 -10.02 -5.73
CA ILE A 121 -11.79 -10.25 -6.98
C ILE A 121 -11.35 -9.23 -8.02
N LYS A 122 -11.46 -7.93 -7.75
CA LYS A 122 -11.05 -6.89 -8.72
C LYS A 122 -9.57 -6.94 -9.05
N THR A 123 -8.74 -7.27 -8.05
CA THR A 123 -7.30 -7.43 -8.24
C THR A 123 -7.01 -8.61 -9.16
N ALA A 124 -7.60 -9.78 -8.89
CA ALA A 124 -7.45 -10.96 -9.75
C ALA A 124 -7.94 -10.69 -11.17
N GLU A 125 -9.14 -10.11 -11.34
CA GLU A 125 -9.72 -9.71 -12.63
C GLU A 125 -8.76 -8.81 -13.42
N LYS A 126 -8.12 -7.83 -12.77
CA LYS A 126 -7.17 -6.96 -13.47
C LYS A 126 -5.89 -7.69 -13.84
N LEU A 127 -5.40 -8.56 -12.97
CA LEU A 127 -4.17 -9.31 -13.17
C LEU A 127 -4.29 -10.37 -14.27
N VAL A 128 -5.42 -11.06 -14.40
CA VAL A 128 -5.64 -12.02 -15.51
C VAL A 128 -5.67 -11.36 -16.89
N LEU A 129 -5.93 -10.05 -16.94
CA LEU A 129 -5.84 -9.28 -18.19
C LEU A 129 -4.41 -8.81 -18.50
N ASN A 130 -3.47 -8.93 -17.55
CA ASN A 130 -2.09 -8.51 -17.74
C ASN A 130 -1.33 -9.52 -18.62
N LYS A 131 -1.03 -9.12 -19.86
CA LYS A 131 -0.33 -9.96 -20.85
C LYS A 131 1.11 -10.30 -20.47
N ASN A 132 1.70 -9.59 -19.50
CA ASN A 132 3.04 -9.88 -18.98
C ASN A 132 3.04 -11.09 -18.03
N ILE A 133 1.86 -11.56 -17.58
CA ILE A 133 1.72 -12.76 -16.76
C ILE A 133 1.54 -13.98 -17.69
N ASN A 134 2.32 -15.03 -17.44
CA ASN A 134 2.23 -16.29 -18.18
C ASN A 134 0.78 -16.82 -18.16
N ILE A 135 0.30 -17.31 -19.29
CA ILE A 135 -1.09 -17.75 -19.45
C ILE A 135 -1.52 -18.82 -18.42
N ARG A 136 -0.62 -19.72 -18.03
CA ARG A 136 -0.87 -20.73 -16.99
C ARG A 136 -1.10 -20.09 -15.62
N LYS A 137 -0.24 -19.14 -15.26
CA LYS A 137 -0.36 -18.37 -14.00
C LYS A 137 -1.64 -17.53 -13.96
N ARG A 138 -2.07 -16.99 -15.12
CA ARG A 138 -3.34 -16.28 -15.23
C ARG A 138 -4.55 -17.19 -15.06
N PHE A 139 -4.49 -18.40 -15.62
CA PHE A 139 -5.53 -19.40 -15.41
C PHE A 139 -5.62 -19.80 -13.93
N GLU A 140 -4.49 -20.08 -13.30
CA GLU A 140 -4.41 -20.41 -11.86
C GLU A 140 -4.94 -19.28 -10.95
N LEU A 141 -4.77 -18.01 -11.33
CA LEU A 141 -5.33 -16.86 -10.61
C LEU A 141 -6.85 -16.71 -10.75
N ALA A 142 -7.44 -17.26 -11.82
CA ALA A 142 -8.87 -17.18 -12.12
C ALA A 142 -9.69 -18.30 -11.47
N CYS A 143 -9.03 -19.36 -11.00
CA CYS A 143 -9.64 -20.54 -10.38
C CYS A 143 -9.70 -20.40 -8.86
#